data_AF-A0A3R9LF93-F1
#
_entry.id   AF-A0A3R9LF93-F1
#
_cell.length_a   1.000
_cell.length_b   1.000
_cell.length_c   1.000
_cell.angle_alpha   90.00
_cell.angle_beta   90.00
_cell.angle_gamma   90.00
#
_symmetry.space_group_name_H-M   'P 1'
#
loop_
_entity.id
_entity.type
_entity.pdbx_description
1 polymer ?
#
loop_
_entity_poly.entity_id
_entity_poly.type
_entity_poly.pdbx_seq_one_letter_code
_entity_poly.pdbx_strand_id
1 'polypeptide(L)'
;MPGVSDAFVLITASSSGVYIAIYILIMVAHLKYRKSQDFMADGYLMPHYRFLNPLTMLFFVFVFVTLFLQESTFVGAIGSAIWIIGFGIYSQWKFRK
;
A
#
# COMPACT_ATOMS: atom_id res chain seq x y z
N MET A 1 8.10 -7.00 -30.16
CA MET A 1 8.03 -8.41 -29.72
C MET A 1 7.00 -8.48 -28.59
N PRO A 2 5.83 -9.10 -28.81
CA PRO A 2 4.69 -9.02 -27.87
C PRO A 2 5.04 -9.47 -26.44
N GLY A 3 5.84 -10.51 -26.27
CA GLY A 3 6.21 -11.02 -24.93
C GLY A 3 7.04 -10.07 -24.05
N VAL A 4 7.80 -9.13 -24.64
CA VAL A 4 8.57 -8.15 -23.85
C VAL A 4 7.64 -7.10 -23.24
N SER A 5 6.65 -6.63 -24.03
CA SER A 5 5.65 -5.66 -23.56
C SER A 5 4.81 -6.21 -22.42
N ASP A 6 4.36 -7.46 -22.52
CA ASP A 6 3.57 -8.12 -21.48
C ASP A 6 4.35 -8.30 -20.16
N ALA A 7 5.63 -8.65 -20.25
CA ALA A 7 6.50 -8.75 -19.07
C ALA A 7 6.66 -7.40 -18.37
N PHE A 8 6.82 -6.30 -19.13
CA PHE A 8 6.88 -4.96 -18.56
C PHE A 8 5.56 -4.58 -17.88
N VAL A 9 4.42 -4.82 -18.53
CA VAL A 9 3.10 -4.53 -17.93
C VAL A 9 2.91 -5.31 -16.63
N LEU A 10 3.30 -6.59 -16.60
CA LEU A 10 3.19 -7.43 -15.41
C LEU A 10 4.07 -6.93 -14.26
N ILE A 11 5.34 -6.62 -14.54
CA ILE A 11 6.28 -6.13 -13.52
C ILE A 11 5.84 -4.78 -12.97
N THR A 12 5.42 -3.86 -13.85
CA THR A 12 4.92 -2.54 -13.46
C THR A 12 3.65 -2.67 -12.63
N ALA A 13 2.66 -3.46 -13.07
CA ALA A 13 1.42 -3.67 -12.33
C ALA A 13 1.65 -4.29 -10.95
N SER A 14 2.50 -5.31 -10.87
CA SER A 14 2.87 -5.97 -9.61
C SER A 14 3.56 -5.00 -8.65
N SER A 15 4.55 -4.24 -9.15
CA SER A 15 5.28 -3.24 -8.35
C SER A 15 4.35 -2.16 -7.83
N SER A 16 3.49 -1.60 -8.68
CA SER A 16 2.50 -0.59 -8.29
C SER A 16 1.52 -1.11 -7.23
N GLY A 17 1.06 -2.36 -7.35
CA GLY A 17 0.20 -2.99 -6.34
C GLY A 17 0.88 -3.08 -4.97
N VAL A 18 2.15 -3.49 -4.93
CA VAL A 18 2.94 -3.54 -3.68
C VAL A 18 3.18 -2.13 -3.11
N TYR A 19 3.50 -1.14 -3.96
CA TYR A 19 3.68 0.25 -3.52
C TYR A 19 2.43 0.82 -2.86
N ILE A 20 1.24 0.54 -3.40
CA ILE A 20 -0.02 0.96 -2.80
C ILE A 20 -0.14 0.45 -1.36
N ALA A 21 0.20 -0.82 -1.11
CA ALA A 21 0.16 -1.38 0.24
C ALA A 21 1.18 -0.72 1.17
N ILE A 22 2.40 -0.46 0.70
CA ILE A 22 3.42 0.26 1.47
C ILE A 22 2.93 1.66 1.85
N TYR A 23 2.29 2.38 0.93
CA TYR A 23 1.74 3.70 1.23
C TYR A 23 0.61 3.66 2.26
N ILE A 24 -0.27 2.66 2.19
CA ILE A 24 -1.29 2.45 3.22
C ILE A 24 -0.64 2.18 4.58
N LEU A 25 0.40 1.32 4.63
CA LEU A 25 1.15 1.05 5.86
C LEU A 25 1.81 2.31 6.42
N ILE A 26 2.39 3.17 5.57
CA ILE A 26 2.95 4.46 5.97
C ILE A 26 1.87 5.37 6.57
N MET A 27 0.67 5.41 5.97
CA MET A 27 -0.45 6.20 6.50
C MET A 27 -0.93 5.69 7.86
N VAL A 28 -0.99 4.36 8.04
CA VAL A 28 -1.30 3.73 9.34
C VAL A 28 -0.20 4.03 10.35
N ALA A 29 1.06 3.91 9.97
CA ALA A 29 2.20 4.23 10.81
C ALA A 29 2.19 5.71 11.22
N HIS A 30 1.86 6.62 10.31
CA HIS A 30 1.69 8.04 10.61
C HIS A 30 0.58 8.26 11.64
N LEU A 31 -0.59 7.62 11.49
CA LEU A 31 -1.68 7.70 12.47
C LEU A 31 -1.28 7.15 13.85
N LYS A 32 -0.46 6.10 13.89
CA LYS A 32 0.07 5.51 15.13
C LYS A 32 1.16 6.37 15.75
N TYR A 33 2.07 6.92 14.95
CA TYR A 33 3.12 7.85 15.35
C TYR A 33 2.53 9.10 16.01
N ARG A 34 1.44 9.62 15.44
CA ARG A 34 0.70 10.78 16.00
C ARG A 34 0.04 10.50 17.36
N LYS A 35 -0.01 9.24 17.80
CA LYS A 35 -0.51 8.80 19.11
C LYS A 35 0.60 8.24 20.02
N SER A 36 1.83 8.08 19.53
CA SER A 36 2.94 7.53 20.31
C SER A 36 3.62 8.62 21.13
N GLN A 37 4.40 8.20 22.13
CA GLN A 37 5.20 9.11 22.96
C GLN A 37 6.35 9.76 22.18
N ASP A 38 6.78 9.14 21.08
CA ASP A 38 7.83 9.66 20.17
C ASP A 38 7.34 10.78 19.24
N PHE A 39 6.09 11.22 19.40
CA PHE A 39 5.52 12.28 18.58
C PHE A 39 6.20 13.62 18.86
N MET A 40 6.87 14.16 17.83
CA MET A 40 7.50 15.48 17.92
C MET A 40 6.47 16.58 17.60
N ALA A 41 5.91 17.18 18.64
CA ALA A 41 4.93 18.27 18.50
C ALA A 41 5.53 19.55 17.91
N ASP A 42 6.85 19.71 18.03
CA ASP A 42 7.59 20.92 17.63
C ASP A 42 8.03 20.88 16.15
N GLY A 43 7.69 19.79 15.44
CA GLY A 43 8.03 19.59 14.02
C GLY A 43 6.90 19.96 13.04
N TYR A 44 7.03 19.54 11.78
CA TYR A 44 5.97 19.73 10.79
C TYR A 44 4.72 18.92 11.15
N LEU A 45 3.60 19.63 11.33
CA LEU A 45 2.30 19.04 11.59
C LEU A 45 1.47 19.07 10.32
N MET A 46 1.15 17.88 9.77
CA MET A 46 0.26 17.79 8.62
C MET A 46 -1.14 18.33 8.99
N PRO A 47 -1.60 19.43 8.36
CA PRO A 47 -2.93 19.96 8.63
C PRO A 47 -3.99 18.96 8.15
N HIS A 48 -5.11 18.87 8.87
CA HIS A 48 -6.28 18.04 8.50
C HIS A 48 -5.99 16.53 8.31
N TYR A 49 -4.92 15.98 8.88
CA TYR A 49 -4.55 14.56 8.76
C TYR A 49 -5.69 13.57 9.14
N ARG A 50 -6.63 13.95 10.03
CA ARG A 50 -7.78 13.11 10.42
C ARG A 50 -8.72 12.81 9.25
N PHE A 51 -8.81 13.72 8.28
CA PHE A 51 -9.64 13.56 7.09
C PHE A 51 -8.80 13.11 5.89
N LEU A 52 -7.63 13.72 5.69
CA LEU A 52 -6.76 13.44 4.55
C LEU A 52 -6.19 12.01 4.59
N ASN A 53 -5.77 11.50 5.75
CA ASN A 53 -5.22 10.14 5.81
C ASN A 53 -6.26 9.07 5.42
N PRO A 54 -7.48 9.05 6.01
CA PRO A 54 -8.52 8.12 5.57
C PRO A 54 -8.93 8.29 4.10
N LEU A 55 -9.03 9.53 3.61
CA LEU A 55 -9.37 9.80 2.21
C LEU A 55 -8.32 9.22 1.25
N THR A 56 -7.04 9.46 1.52
CA THR A 56 -5.94 8.93 0.72
C THR A 56 -5.88 7.41 0.78
N MET A 57 -6.08 6.81 1.97
CA MET A 57 -6.14 5.35 2.10
C MET A 57 -7.31 4.76 1.30
N LEU A 58 -8.49 5.39 1.34
CA LEU A 58 -9.65 4.96 0.57
C LEU A 58 -9.38 5.04 -0.94
N PHE A 59 -8.78 6.14 -1.40
CA PHE A 59 -8.37 6.30 -2.79
C PHE A 59 -7.38 5.22 -3.23
N PHE A 60 -6.39 4.90 -2.40
CA PHE A 60 -5.44 3.83 -2.67
C PHE A 60 -6.08 2.44 -2.72
N VAL A 61 -7.03 2.14 -1.82
CA VAL A 61 -7.80 0.89 -1.89
C VAL A 61 -8.62 0.84 -3.19
N PHE A 62 -9.24 1.94 -3.59
CA PHE A 62 -9.96 2.02 -4.86
C PHE A 62 -9.04 1.75 -6.05
N VAL A 63 -7.88 2.42 -6.14
CA VAL A 63 -6.89 2.17 -7.20
C VAL A 63 -6.43 0.71 -7.18
N PHE A 64 -6.22 0.13 -6.00
CA PHE A 64 -5.85 -1.29 -5.90
C PHE A 64 -6.92 -2.22 -6.48
N VAL A 65 -8.20 -1.96 -6.19
CA VAL A 65 -9.32 -2.74 -6.76
C VAL A 65 -9.37 -2.60 -8.28
N THR A 66 -9.09 -1.42 -8.83
CA THR A 66 -9.09 -1.24 -10.29
C THR A 66 -8.04 -2.09 -11.02
N LEU A 67 -6.92 -2.42 -10.36
CA LEU A 67 -5.91 -3.33 -10.93
C LEU A 67 -6.44 -4.76 -11.18
N PHE A 68 -7.49 -5.18 -10.47
CA PHE A 68 -8.15 -6.48 -10.68
C PHE A 68 -9.20 -6.44 -11.79
N LEU A 69 -9.66 -5.26 -12.19
CA LEU A 69 -10.68 -5.11 -13.24
C LEU A 69 -10.08 -5.17 -14.66
N GLN A 70 -8.76 -4.99 -14.78
CA GLN A 70 -8.06 -4.94 -16.05
C GLN A 70 -7.27 -6.24 -16.29
N GLU A 71 -7.52 -6.92 -17.42
CA GLU A 71 -6.93 -8.24 -17.73
C GLU A 71 -5.40 -8.22 -17.75
N SER A 72 -4.81 -7.14 -18.27
CA SER A 72 -3.35 -7.01 -18.39
C SER A 72 -2.66 -6.82 -17.04
N THR A 73 -3.36 -6.31 -16.02
CA THR A 73 -2.82 -6.07 -14.68
C THR A 73 -3.24 -7.12 -13.67
N PHE A 74 -4.23 -7.96 -13.99
CA PHE A 74 -4.82 -8.95 -13.10
C PHE A 74 -3.78 -9.91 -12.47
N VAL A 75 -2.89 -10.45 -13.29
CA VAL A 75 -1.82 -11.36 -12.81
C VAL A 75 -0.85 -10.64 -11.88
N GLY A 76 -0.48 -9.39 -12.21
CA GLY A 76 0.36 -8.56 -11.34
C GLY A 76 -0.35 -8.20 -10.03
N ALA A 77 -1.65 -7.93 -10.08
CA ALA A 77 -2.48 -7.63 -8.92
C ALA A 77 -2.54 -8.83 -7.96
N ILE A 78 -2.74 -10.05 -8.47
CA ILE A 78 -2.68 -11.28 -7.67
C ILE A 78 -1.31 -11.44 -7.01
N GLY A 79 -0.22 -11.25 -7.76
CA GLY A 79 1.14 -11.34 -7.22
C GLY A 79 1.37 -10.37 -6.06
N SER A 80 0.93 -9.12 -6.22
CA SER A 80 0.99 -8.12 -5.16
C SER A 80 0.12 -8.49 -3.96
N ALA A 81 -1.10 -8.99 -4.16
CA ALA A 81 -2.00 -9.41 -3.08
C ALA A 81 -1.41 -10.56 -2.25
N ILE A 82 -0.84 -11.57 -2.90
CA ILE A 82 -0.15 -12.68 -2.21
C ILE A 82 0.99 -12.14 -1.35
N TRP A 83 1.79 -11.23 -1.89
CA TRP A 83 2.89 -10.61 -1.15
C TRP A 83 2.38 -9.81 0.05
N ILE A 84 1.33 -9.00 -0.11
CA ILE A 84 0.72 -8.20 0.95
C ILE A 84 0.21 -9.09 2.08
N ILE A 85 -0.51 -10.17 1.74
CA ILE A 85 -1.05 -11.10 2.74
C ILE A 85 0.09 -11.84 3.44
N GLY A 86 1.06 -12.37 2.69
CA GLY A 86 2.21 -13.09 3.24
C GLY A 86 3.06 -12.20 4.16
N PHE A 87 3.38 -10.99 3.72
CA PHE A 87 4.09 -10.00 4.52
C PHE A 87 3.28 -9.56 5.75
N GLY A 88 1.98 -9.34 5.59
CA GLY A 88 1.07 -8.99 6.68
C GLY A 88 1.04 -10.06 7.77
N ILE A 89 0.87 -11.32 7.40
CA ILE A 89 0.89 -12.46 8.34
C ILE A 89 2.25 -12.57 9.02
N TYR A 90 3.34 -12.55 8.25
CA TYR A 90 4.70 -12.64 8.79
C TYR A 90 5.00 -11.50 9.78
N SER A 91 4.63 -10.27 9.42
CA SER A 91 4.80 -9.09 10.28
C SER A 91 4.00 -9.21 11.57
N GLN A 92 2.72 -9.58 11.48
CA GLN A 92 1.89 -9.79 12.67
C GLN A 92 2.46 -10.88 13.57
N TRP A 93 2.94 -11.99 13.01
CA TRP A 93 3.47 -13.10 13.82
C TRP A 93 4.81 -12.76 14.49
N LYS A 94 5.67 -11.99 13.81
CA LYS A 94 6.98 -11.57 14.34
C LYS A 94 6.89 -10.44 15.36
N PHE A 95 5.96 -9.50 15.18
CA PHE A 95 5.86 -8.28 15.98
C PHE A 95 4.70 -8.28 17.00
N ARG A 96 3.78 -9.26 16.97
CA ARG A 96 2.90 -9.56 18.12
C ARG A 96 3.67 -10.41 19.14
N LYS A 97 4.59 -9.77 19.87
CA LYS A 97 4.94 -10.18 21.23
C LYS A 97 4.12 -9.36 22.20
#